data_AF-A0AA38R1K2-F1
#
_entry.id   AF-A0AA38R1K2-F1
#
_cell.length_a   1.000
_cell.length_b   1.000
_cell.length_c   1.000
_cell.angle_alpha   90.00
_cell.angle_beta   90.00
_cell.angle_gamma   90.00
#
_symmetry.space_group_name_H-M   'P 1'
#
loop_
_entity.id
_entity.type
_entity.pdbx_description
1 polymer ?
#
loop_
_entity_poly.entity_id
_entity_poly.type
_entity_poly.pdbx_seq_one_letter_code
_entity_poly.pdbx_strand_id
1 'polypeptide(L)'
;MGGGKVMELVRSCVVAFRREVLMVFGGEGFGWRDEEDGKWIVRGLEVPPAFPGLEDGTLEFSHAEIRACFEGVTGRVGQLVAEGMGRGAEDRVVSNIFLAGCFAESPLLVKAVEDAVRHRGAPRVWARHDCTPLGAVMQARQLDFVNLQTS
;
A
#
# COMPACT_ATOMS: atom_id res chain seq x y z
N MET A 1 -0.05 -29.86 13.78
CA MET A 1 0.36 -29.78 12.35
C MET A 1 -0.48 -28.80 11.50
N GLY A 2 -1.43 -28.03 12.04
CA GLY A 2 -2.30 -27.15 11.23
C GLY A 2 -1.78 -25.75 10.91
N GLY A 3 -0.93 -25.14 11.74
CA GLY A 3 -0.56 -23.73 11.61
C GLY A 3 0.31 -23.35 10.40
N GLY A 4 1.16 -24.26 9.91
CA GLY A 4 2.05 -23.99 8.78
C GLY A 4 1.31 -23.78 7.46
N LYS A 5 0.33 -24.66 7.17
CA LYS A 5 -0.47 -24.60 5.93
C LYS A 5 -1.34 -23.35 5.86
N VAL A 6 -1.84 -22.87 7.01
CA VAL A 6 -2.62 -21.63 7.08
C VAL A 6 -1.76 -20.42 6.73
N MET A 7 -0.53 -20.37 7.23
CA MET A 7 0.38 -19.26 6.93
C MET A 7 0.83 -19.25 5.47
N GLU A 8 0.94 -20.42 4.84
CA GLU A 8 1.19 -20.52 3.39
C GLU A 8 0.00 -20.02 2.59
N LEU A 9 -1.22 -20.41 2.96
CA LEU A 9 -2.46 -19.93 2.34
C LEU A 9 -2.58 -18.41 2.43
N VAL A 10 -2.40 -17.84 3.63
CA VAL A 10 -2.42 -16.39 3.86
C VAL A 10 -1.35 -15.71 3.01
N ARG A 11 -0.14 -16.26 2.93
CA ARG A 11 0.95 -15.70 2.13
C ARG A 11 0.58 -15.64 0.64
N SER A 12 0.01 -16.71 0.09
CA SER A 12 -0.43 -16.76 -1.31
C SER A 12 -1.51 -15.71 -1.59
N CYS A 13 -2.50 -15.58 -0.70
CA CYS A 13 -3.52 -14.54 -0.82
C CYS A 13 -2.91 -13.13 -0.77
N VAL A 14 -1.96 -12.87 0.13
CA VAL A 14 -1.29 -11.56 0.23
C VAL A 14 -0.50 -11.22 -1.03
N VAL A 15 0.20 -12.19 -1.61
CA VAL A 15 0.96 -12.00 -2.86
C VAL A 15 0.01 -11.71 -4.02
N ALA A 16 -1.06 -12.49 -4.16
CA ALA A 16 -2.09 -12.28 -5.18
C ALA A 16 -2.74 -10.89 -5.03
N PHE A 17 -3.18 -10.55 -3.81
CA PHE A 17 -3.77 -9.25 -3.50
C PHE A 17 -2.85 -8.09 -3.88
N ARG A 18 -1.57 -8.17 -3.52
CA ARG A 18 -0.59 -7.11 -3.82
C ARG A 18 -0.42 -6.90 -5.33
N ARG A 19 -0.41 -7.98 -6.10
CA ARG A 19 -0.20 -7.94 -7.55
C ARG A 19 -1.45 -7.49 -8.31
N GLU A 20 -2.62 -7.95 -7.87
CA GLU A 20 -3.86 -7.86 -8.66
C GLU A 20 -4.77 -6.72 -8.21
N VAL A 21 -4.74 -6.37 -6.92
CA VAL A 21 -5.74 -5.49 -6.31
C VAL A 21 -5.10 -4.23 -5.73
N LEU A 22 -4.07 -4.35 -4.91
CA LEU A 22 -3.58 -3.27 -4.04
C LEU A 22 -3.25 -1.95 -4.75
N MET A 23 -2.65 -2.03 -5.94
CA MET A 23 -2.13 -0.88 -6.68
C MET A 23 -3.22 -0.08 -7.41
N VAL A 24 -4.40 -0.66 -7.59
CA VAL A 24 -5.52 -0.07 -8.33
C VAL A 24 -6.73 0.19 -7.43
N PHE A 25 -6.79 -0.49 -6.28
CA PHE A 25 -7.88 -0.38 -5.32
C PHE A 25 -8.03 1.05 -4.77
N GLY A 26 -9.22 1.63 -4.99
CA GLY A 26 -9.54 3.00 -4.58
C GLY A 26 -9.19 4.09 -5.60
N GLY A 27 -8.65 3.74 -6.77
CA GLY A 27 -8.40 4.68 -7.87
C GLY A 27 -9.68 5.07 -8.63
N GLU A 28 -9.66 6.21 -9.31
CA GLU A 28 -10.77 6.60 -10.20
C GLU A 28 -10.93 5.58 -11.34
N GLY A 29 -12.17 5.14 -11.58
CA GLY A 29 -12.45 4.11 -12.58
C GLY A 29 -12.10 2.68 -12.15
N PHE A 30 -11.65 2.46 -10.90
CA PHE A 30 -11.56 1.12 -10.32
C PHE A 30 -12.97 0.60 -9.99
N GLY A 31 -13.67 0.18 -11.03
CA GLY A 31 -14.84 -0.68 -10.98
C GLY A 31 -14.40 -2.04 -11.47
N TRP A 32 -14.63 -3.07 -10.66
CA TRP A 32 -14.53 -4.46 -11.09
C TRP A 32 -15.22 -4.60 -12.45
N ARG A 33 -14.49 -5.08 -13.46
CA ARG A 33 -15.05 -5.43 -14.77
C ARG A 33 -15.97 -6.63 -14.56
N ASP A 34 -17.18 -6.34 -14.14
CA ASP A 34 -18.45 -7.02 -14.42
C ASP A 34 -19.46 -6.45 -13.41
N GLU A 35 -20.47 -5.76 -13.94
CA GLU A 35 -21.45 -4.94 -13.22
C GLU A 35 -22.38 -5.71 -12.29
N GLU A 36 -22.12 -6.98 -11.98
CA GLU A 36 -23.02 -7.78 -11.13
C GLU A 36 -22.48 -8.13 -9.74
N ASP A 37 -21.19 -7.98 -9.41
CA ASP A 37 -20.78 -8.37 -8.05
C ASP A 37 -19.63 -7.63 -7.35
N GLY A 38 -18.75 -6.87 -8.02
CA GLY A 38 -17.78 -6.02 -7.30
C GLY A 38 -16.88 -6.72 -6.26
N LYS A 39 -16.66 -8.04 -6.41
CA LYS A 39 -15.94 -8.92 -5.48
C LYS A 39 -14.58 -9.34 -6.03
N TRP A 40 -13.59 -9.42 -5.15
CA TRP A 40 -12.33 -10.11 -5.42
C TRP A 40 -12.48 -11.60 -5.13
N ILE A 41 -12.19 -12.44 -6.13
CA ILE A 41 -12.25 -13.89 -5.98
C ILE A 41 -10.85 -14.48 -6.09
N VAL A 42 -10.39 -15.13 -5.01
CA VAL A 42 -9.17 -15.92 -4.98
C VAL A 42 -9.54 -17.37 -5.27
N ARG A 43 -9.01 -17.95 -6.35
CA ARG A 43 -9.27 -19.34 -6.76
C ARG A 43 -8.00 -20.19 -6.64
N GLY A 44 -8.19 -21.51 -6.60
CA GLY A 44 -7.09 -22.48 -6.64
C GLY A 44 -6.32 -22.55 -5.33
N LEU A 45 -6.97 -22.25 -4.21
CA LEU A 45 -6.38 -22.37 -2.89
C LEU A 45 -6.28 -23.85 -2.51
N GLU A 46 -5.12 -24.30 -2.08
CA GLU A 46 -4.95 -25.62 -1.48
C GLU A 46 -5.43 -25.58 -0.03
N VAL A 47 -6.68 -25.98 0.18
CA VAL A 47 -7.34 -25.90 1.49
C VAL A 47 -7.17 -27.21 2.26
N PRO A 48 -6.66 -27.16 3.50
CA PRO A 48 -6.66 -28.35 4.35
C PRO A 48 -8.10 -28.82 4.63
N PRO A 49 -8.38 -30.14 4.66
CA PRO A 49 -9.74 -30.68 4.88
C PRO A 49 -10.42 -30.26 6.19
N ALA A 50 -9.68 -29.63 7.10
CA ALA A 50 -10.16 -29.17 8.41
C ALA A 50 -10.58 -27.70 8.45
N PHE A 51 -10.67 -27.01 7.30
CA PHE A 51 -11.15 -25.62 7.20
C PHE A 51 -12.62 -25.60 6.76
N PRO A 52 -13.58 -25.43 7.70
CA PRO A 52 -14.99 -25.40 7.38
C PRO A 52 -15.33 -24.16 6.54
N GLY A 53 -16.13 -24.33 5.48
CA GLY A 53 -16.64 -23.24 4.64
C GLY A 53 -15.68 -22.75 3.54
N LEU A 54 -14.61 -23.49 3.27
CA LEU A 54 -13.61 -23.19 2.23
C LEU A 54 -13.34 -24.44 1.36
N GLU A 55 -14.30 -25.37 1.34
CA GLU A 55 -14.16 -26.72 0.76
C GLU A 55 -13.82 -26.70 -0.74
N ASP A 56 -14.20 -25.64 -1.46
CA ASP A 56 -13.96 -25.48 -2.90
C ASP A 56 -12.70 -24.66 -3.25
N GLY A 57 -11.85 -24.33 -2.26
CA GLY A 57 -10.61 -23.60 -2.51
C GLY A 57 -10.80 -22.22 -3.12
N THR A 58 -11.95 -21.59 -2.83
CA THR A 58 -12.33 -20.27 -3.32
C THR A 58 -12.64 -19.35 -2.14
N LEU A 59 -12.10 -18.13 -2.18
CA LEU A 59 -12.40 -17.06 -1.25
C LEU A 59 -12.91 -15.85 -2.00
N GLU A 60 -13.98 -15.25 -1.51
CA GLU A 60 -14.56 -14.04 -2.06
C GLU A 60 -14.50 -12.91 -1.04
N PHE A 61 -14.09 -11.73 -1.50
CA PHE A 61 -14.03 -10.52 -0.69
C PHE A 61 -14.74 -9.39 -1.40
N SER A 62 -15.76 -8.81 -0.77
CA SER A 62 -16.38 -7.59 -1.26
C SER A 62 -15.41 -6.40 -1.15
N HIS A 63 -15.64 -5.40 -1.99
CA HIS A 63 -14.90 -4.14 -1.90
C HIS A 63 -15.05 -3.47 -0.51
N ALA A 64 -16.20 -3.61 0.15
CA ALA A 64 -16.42 -3.07 1.49
C ALA A 64 -15.54 -3.77 2.54
N GLU A 65 -15.42 -5.10 2.49
CA GLU A 65 -14.57 -5.88 3.41
C GLU A 65 -13.09 -5.54 3.23
N ILE A 66 -12.63 -5.47 1.97
CA ILE A 66 -11.26 -5.06 1.68
C ILE A 66 -11.02 -3.65 2.20
N ARG A 67 -11.92 -2.70 1.92
CA ARG A 67 -11.78 -1.31 2.38
C ARG A 67 -11.71 -1.21 3.90
N ALA A 68 -12.59 -1.92 4.61
CA ALA A 68 -12.62 -1.93 6.07
C ALA A 68 -11.27 -2.38 6.68
N CYS A 69 -10.54 -3.28 6.02
CA CYS A 69 -9.20 -3.70 6.44
C CYS A 69 -8.17 -2.55 6.39
N PHE A 70 -8.34 -1.59 5.49
CA PHE A 70 -7.40 -0.48 5.30
C PHE A 70 -7.80 0.80 6.03
N GLU A 71 -9.10 1.03 6.28
CA GLU A 71 -9.62 2.27 6.88
C GLU A 71 -8.90 2.67 8.18
N GLY A 72 -8.66 1.72 9.07
CA GLY A 72 -7.96 1.98 10.32
C GLY A 72 -6.51 2.44 10.13
N VAL A 73 -5.81 1.85 9.16
CA VAL A 73 -4.40 2.18 8.87
C VAL A 73 -4.29 3.50 8.10
N THR A 74 -5.05 3.66 7.02
CA THR A 74 -5.01 4.87 6.19
C THR A 74 -5.49 6.10 6.97
N GLY A 75 -6.53 5.95 7.80
CA GLY A 75 -6.99 7.02 8.70
C GLY A 75 -5.92 7.44 9.70
N ARG A 76 -5.23 6.48 10.32
CA ARG A 76 -4.12 6.77 11.23
C ARG A 76 -2.94 7.45 10.54
N VAL A 77 -2.60 7.05 9.32
CA VAL A 77 -1.55 7.74 8.54
C VAL A 77 -1.96 9.19 8.26
N GLY A 78 -3.21 9.43 7.84
CA GLY A 78 -3.71 10.78 7.64
C GLY A 78 -3.59 11.66 8.89
N GLN A 79 -3.92 11.12 10.07
CA GLN A 79 -3.76 11.82 11.34
C GLN A 79 -2.29 12.17 11.64
N LEU A 80 -1.38 11.20 11.50
CA LEU A 80 0.05 11.41 11.74
C LEU A 80 0.64 12.47 10.80
N VAL A 81 0.22 12.47 9.53
CA VAL A 81 0.63 13.50 8.57
C VAL A 81 0.08 14.86 8.98
N ALA A 82 -1.19 14.95 9.36
CA ALA A 82 -1.80 16.19 9.83
C ALA A 82 -1.10 16.73 11.10
N GLU A 83 -0.71 15.87 12.04
CA GLU A 83 0.03 16.27 13.23
C GLU A 83 1.44 16.77 12.88
N GLY A 84 2.17 16.02 12.05
CA GLY A 84 3.53 16.41 11.61
C GLY A 84 3.53 17.75 10.88
N MET A 85 2.55 17.96 10.01
CA MET A 85 2.34 19.24 9.34
C MET A 85 1.99 20.36 10.32
N GLY A 86 1.27 20.08 11.41
CA GLY A 86 0.87 21.08 12.40
C GLY A 86 2.04 21.58 13.25
N ARG A 87 3.00 20.70 13.54
CA ARG A 87 4.22 21.05 14.29
C ARG A 87 5.26 21.80 13.45
N GLY A 88 5.24 21.63 12.13
CA GLY A 88 6.10 22.34 11.19
C GLY A 88 5.49 23.62 10.60
N ALA A 89 4.24 23.96 10.93
CA ALA A 89 3.46 25.02 10.28
C ALA A 89 3.70 26.44 10.84
N GLU A 90 4.75 26.66 11.65
CA GLU A 90 5.16 28.05 11.93
C GLU A 90 5.75 28.74 10.69
N ASP A 91 6.15 27.99 9.67
CA ASP A 91 6.46 28.51 8.34
C ASP A 91 6.00 27.53 7.27
N ARG A 92 5.68 28.01 6.07
CA ARG A 92 5.23 27.23 4.90
C ARG A 92 6.30 26.30 4.31
N VAL A 93 6.99 25.52 5.15
CA VAL A 93 8.26 24.82 4.81
C VAL A 93 8.03 23.51 4.04
N VAL A 94 6.92 22.81 4.27
CA VAL A 94 6.70 21.49 3.65
C VAL A 94 6.07 21.65 2.26
N SER A 95 6.89 21.61 1.22
CA SER A 95 6.44 21.69 -0.17
C SER A 95 6.15 20.31 -0.80
N ASN A 96 6.73 19.24 -0.25
CA ASN A 96 6.65 17.89 -0.82
C ASN A 96 6.48 16.85 0.28
N ILE A 97 5.63 15.85 0.03
CA ILE A 97 5.43 14.66 0.85
C ILE A 97 5.84 13.46 0.01
N PHE A 98 6.75 12.65 0.53
CA PHE A 98 7.22 11.45 -0.16
C PHE A 98 6.69 10.20 0.55
N LEU A 99 5.91 9.40 -0.17
CA LEU A 99 5.43 8.10 0.27
C LEU A 99 6.35 7.02 -0.32
N ALA A 100 6.89 6.17 0.55
CA ALA A 100 7.81 5.09 0.21
C ALA A 100 7.31 3.75 0.75
N GLY A 101 7.57 2.66 0.02
CA GLY A 101 7.21 1.30 0.42
C GLY A 101 6.08 0.68 -0.42
N CYS A 102 5.74 -0.59 -0.14
CA CYS A 102 4.81 -1.38 -0.97
C CYS A 102 3.37 -0.86 -1.02
N PHE A 103 3.00 0.01 -0.08
CA PHE A 103 1.68 0.61 0.01
C PHE A 103 1.66 2.07 -0.45
N ALA A 104 2.83 2.65 -0.77
CA ALA A 104 2.98 4.07 -1.08
C ALA A 104 2.13 4.53 -2.25
N GLU A 105 2.06 3.70 -3.29
CA GLU A 105 1.32 3.97 -4.53
C GLU A 105 -0.16 3.57 -4.45
N SER A 106 -0.62 3.05 -3.30
CA SER A 106 -2.03 2.71 -3.13
C SER A 106 -2.89 3.98 -3.22
N PRO A 107 -3.91 4.01 -4.11
CA PRO A 107 -4.81 5.16 -4.22
C PRO A 107 -5.50 5.52 -2.90
N LEU A 108 -5.84 4.53 -2.07
CA LEU A 108 -6.41 4.77 -0.74
C LEU A 108 -5.47 5.56 0.17
N LEU A 109 -4.18 5.20 0.18
CA LEU A 109 -3.19 5.87 1.01
C LEU A 109 -2.90 7.27 0.49
N VAL A 110 -2.69 7.41 -0.82
CA VAL A 110 -2.43 8.70 -1.48
C VAL A 110 -3.57 9.66 -1.17
N LYS A 111 -4.83 9.23 -1.37
CA LYS A 111 -6.00 10.04 -1.09
C LYS A 111 -6.10 10.43 0.39
N ALA A 112 -5.88 9.50 1.32
CA ALA A 112 -5.92 9.80 2.75
C ALA A 112 -4.88 10.87 3.15
N VAL A 113 -3.69 10.82 2.54
CA VAL A 113 -2.62 11.81 2.76
C VAL A 113 -2.98 13.15 2.12
N GLU A 114 -3.47 13.16 0.87
CA GLU A 114 -3.91 14.38 0.18
C GLU A 114 -5.06 15.07 0.94
N ASP A 115 -6.05 14.32 1.40
CA ASP A 115 -7.16 14.84 2.21
C ASP A 115 -6.64 15.46 3.51
N ALA A 116 -5.66 14.85 4.18
CA ALA A 116 -5.07 15.36 5.42
C ALA A 116 -4.32 16.70 5.24
N VAL A 117 -3.83 16.99 4.04
CA VAL A 117 -2.99 18.17 3.75
C VAL A 117 -3.64 19.19 2.81
N ARG A 118 -4.85 18.91 2.32
CA ARG A 118 -5.61 19.76 1.38
C ARG A 118 -5.67 21.23 1.78
N HIS A 119 -5.81 21.52 3.08
CA HIS A 119 -5.94 22.87 3.61
C HIS A 119 -4.63 23.49 4.10
N ARG A 120 -3.48 22.83 3.87
CA ARG A 120 -2.18 23.17 4.48
C ARG A 120 -1.11 23.61 3.48
N GLY A 121 -1.51 24.33 2.43
CA GLY A 121 -0.59 24.88 1.44
C GLY A 121 -0.33 24.00 0.20
N ALA A 122 -1.13 22.95 0.01
CA ALA A 122 -1.09 22.05 -1.14
C ALA A 122 0.31 21.45 -1.44
N PRO A 123 0.94 20.75 -0.47
CA PRO A 123 2.18 20.03 -0.73
C PRO A 123 1.96 18.99 -1.83
N ARG A 124 2.97 18.82 -2.70
CA ARG A 124 2.93 17.77 -3.73
C ARG A 124 3.20 16.42 -3.09
N VAL A 125 2.28 15.47 -3.30
CA VAL A 125 2.46 14.09 -2.86
C VAL A 125 3.14 13.30 -3.96
N TRP A 126 4.28 12.70 -3.63
CA TRP A 126 5.05 11.82 -4.50
C TRP A 126 4.99 10.42 -3.92
N ALA A 127 4.50 9.45 -4.67
CA ALA A 127 4.42 8.06 -4.25
C ALA A 127 5.31 7.19 -5.14
N ARG A 128 6.19 6.39 -4.53
CA ARG A 128 6.97 5.40 -5.28
C ARG A 128 7.34 4.18 -4.43
N HIS A 129 7.13 2.99 -4.97
CA HIS A 129 7.46 1.74 -4.29
C HIS A 129 8.97 1.56 -4.03
N ASP A 130 9.79 1.80 -5.05
CA ASP A 130 11.21 1.43 -5.08
C ASP A 130 12.18 2.58 -4.80
N CYS A 131 11.72 3.69 -4.23
CA CYS A 131 12.59 4.87 -4.04
C CYS A 131 13.74 4.63 -3.05
N THR A 132 13.54 3.82 -2.01
CA THR A 132 14.56 3.50 -1.02
C THR A 132 15.74 2.70 -1.59
N PRO A 133 15.55 1.55 -2.27
CA PRO A 133 16.67 0.83 -2.88
C PRO A 133 17.37 1.65 -3.97
N LEU A 134 16.63 2.45 -4.75
CA LEU A 134 17.23 3.37 -5.72
C LEU A 134 18.14 4.40 -5.05
N GLY A 135 17.69 5.00 -3.95
CA GLY A 135 18.49 5.95 -3.16
C GLY A 135 19.78 5.31 -2.62
N ALA A 136 19.70 4.09 -2.11
CA ALA A 136 20.87 3.36 -1.61
C ALA A 136 21.91 3.10 -2.71
N VAL A 137 21.48 2.73 -3.93
CA VAL A 137 22.37 2.54 -5.08
C VAL A 137 23.02 3.87 -5.50
N MET A 138 22.25 4.96 -5.53
CA MET A 138 22.80 6.28 -5.85
C MET A 138 23.86 6.72 -4.83
N GLN A 139 23.61 6.49 -3.54
CA GLN A 139 24.56 6.78 -2.48
C GLN A 139 25.84 5.95 -2.60
N ALA A 140 25.72 4.65 -2.88
CA ALA A 140 26.87 3.78 -3.12
C ALA A 140 27.74 4.27 -4.31
N ARG A 141 27.11 4.62 -5.42
CA ARG A 141 27.82 5.16 -6.60
C ARG A 141 28.51 6.50 -6.32
N GLN A 142 27.92 7.37 -5.50
CA GLN A 142 28.56 8.61 -5.09
C GLN A 142 29.82 8.34 -4.28
N LEU A 143 29.78 7.37 -3.36
CA LEU A 143 30.96 6.97 -2.57
C LEU A 143 32.05 6.39 -3.48
N ASP A 144 31.70 5.53 -4.43
CA ASP A 144 32.66 4.97 -5.40
C ASP A 144 33.32 6.07 -6.24
N PHE A 145 32.55 7.07 -6.68
CA PHE A 145 33.08 8.20 -7.44
C PHE A 145 34.06 9.03 -6.62
N VAL A 146 33.73 9.34 -5.36
CA VAL A 146 34.63 10.08 -4.46
C VAL A 146 35.92 9.28 -4.19
N ASN A 147 35.80 7.97 -3.98
CA ASN A 147 36.95 7.10 -3.75
C ASN A 147 37.88 7.07 -4.97
N LEU A 148 37.34 6.99 -6.19
CA LEU A 148 38.13 7.02 -7.44
C LEU A 148 38.82 8.37 -7.70
N GLN A 149 38.29 9.48 -7.16
CA GLN A 149 38.92 10.80 -7.31
C GLN A 149 39.97 11.10 -6.24
N THR A 150 40.01 10.31 -5.15
CA THR A 150 40.90 10.53 -4.01
C THR A 150 42.00 9.47 -3.86
N SER A 151 41.94 8.41 -4.69
CA SER A 151 42.97 7.38 -4.89
C SER A 151 43.96 7.77 -5.98
#